data_AF-A0A7S1HLJ9-F1
#
_entry.id   AF-A0A7S1HLJ9-F1
#
_cell.length_a   1.000
_cell.length_b   1.000
_cell.length_c   1.000
_cell.angle_alpha   90.00
_cell.angle_beta   90.00
_cell.angle_gamma   90.00
#
_symmetry.space_group_name_H-M   'P 1'
#
loop_
_entity.id
_entity.type
_entity.pdbx_description
1 polymer ?
#
loop_
_entity_poly.entity_id
_entity_poly.type
_entity_poly.pdbx_seq_one_letter_code
_entity_poly.pdbx_strand_id
1 'polypeptide(L)'
;VWTIGYTGQSPERLKAHMRNMNVFDVKTLKARGGVDKETGYSLDGDYFGLPWPCYGTPEMKHPGSPNLYDTSKHVMEGGGNFRANFGVDRDGVNLLAEDGSYSKGADITTGYPEFDHVLLKKLGWWDDLTEAEKKAAEGKNWKTDPSGGIIRVAMKLHGCHPFGNAKARAVVWNFPDPIPNHREPLYSTRPDLVAKYPTHDDKKAFWRLPTLFKTVQDANKDIGKQFPLIMSSGRLVEYEGGGEETRSNPYLAELQQEMFVEI
;
A
#
# COMPACT_ATOMS: atom_id res chain seq x y z
N VAL A 1 13.20 -4.48 -7.03
CA VAL A 1 12.15 -3.58 -7.57
C VAL A 1 11.73 -2.62 -6.46
N TRP A 2 12.05 -1.33 -6.58
CA TRP A 2 11.85 -0.34 -5.50
C TRP A 2 10.40 0.07 -5.28
N THR A 3 9.57 -0.03 -6.31
CA THR A 3 8.17 0.40 -6.30
C THR A 3 7.29 -0.31 -5.28
N ILE A 4 7.70 -1.50 -4.84
CA ILE A 4 6.98 -2.31 -3.86
C ILE A 4 7.02 -1.63 -2.48
N GLY A 5 8.06 -0.84 -2.18
CA GLY A 5 8.17 -0.13 -0.90
C GLY A 5 8.47 -1.01 0.32
N TYR A 6 8.77 -2.30 0.13
CA TYR A 6 9.36 -3.18 1.14
C TYR A 6 10.80 -3.52 0.75
N THR A 7 11.64 -2.50 0.60
CA THR A 7 13.02 -2.69 0.12
C THR A 7 14.06 -2.51 1.22
N GLY A 8 13.73 -1.74 2.26
CA GLY A 8 14.60 -1.57 3.43
C GLY A 8 14.56 -2.76 4.38
N GLN A 9 13.65 -3.72 4.19
CA GLN A 9 13.63 -4.96 4.95
C GLN A 9 14.78 -5.88 4.52
N SER A 10 15.38 -6.57 5.48
CA SER A 10 16.23 -7.74 5.22
C SER A 10 15.83 -8.88 6.15
N PRO A 11 16.13 -10.14 5.80
CA PRO A 11 15.91 -11.27 6.69
C PRO A 11 16.55 -11.06 8.08
N GLU A 12 17.74 -10.44 8.13
CA GLU A 12 18.48 -10.16 9.35
C GLU A 12 17.75 -9.13 10.22
N ARG A 13 17.28 -8.02 9.61
CA ARG A 13 16.48 -7.02 10.32
C ARG A 13 15.18 -7.62 10.85
N LEU A 14 14.45 -8.39 10.04
CA LEU A 14 13.19 -9.01 10.47
C LEU A 14 13.43 -10.02 11.61
N LYS A 15 14.46 -10.86 11.52
CA LYS A 15 14.85 -11.78 12.60
C LYS A 15 15.23 -11.03 13.88
N ALA A 16 15.95 -9.92 13.77
CA ALA A 16 16.27 -9.07 14.92
C ALA A 16 15.00 -8.52 15.59
N HIS A 17 13.99 -8.10 14.82
CA HIS A 17 12.71 -7.67 15.37
C HIS A 17 11.98 -8.82 16.10
N MET A 18 12.01 -10.03 15.55
CA MET A 18 11.38 -11.21 16.17
C MET A 18 12.07 -11.63 17.47
N ARG A 19 13.42 -11.57 17.54
CA ARG A 19 14.17 -11.89 18.76
C ARG A 19 13.97 -10.85 19.88
N ASN A 20 13.69 -9.60 19.51
CA ASN A 20 13.64 -8.47 20.45
C ASN A 20 12.24 -7.85 20.53
N MET A 21 11.17 -8.63 20.34
CA MET A 21 9.78 -8.15 20.40
C MET A 21 9.47 -7.31 21.66
N ASN A 22 10.14 -7.64 22.77
CA ASN A 22 9.98 -6.97 24.05
C ASN A 22 10.44 -5.50 24.10
N VAL A 23 11.18 -5.01 23.10
CA VAL A 23 11.67 -3.62 23.07
C VAL A 23 10.70 -2.64 22.41
N PHE A 24 9.69 -3.17 21.73
CA PHE A 24 8.68 -2.38 21.04
C PHE A 24 7.53 -2.00 21.97
N ASP A 25 7.11 -0.74 21.89
CA ASP A 25 5.93 -0.28 22.61
C ASP A 25 4.65 -0.89 22.03
N VAL A 26 3.79 -1.45 22.88
CA VAL A 26 2.58 -2.16 22.43
C VAL A 26 1.52 -1.27 21.78
N LYS A 27 1.59 0.06 21.93
CA LYS A 27 0.60 1.00 21.35
C LYS A 27 1.12 1.65 20.07
N THR A 28 2.32 2.21 20.14
CA THR A 28 2.96 2.96 19.06
C THR A 28 3.75 2.05 18.12
N LEU A 29 4.03 0.82 18.54
CA LEU A 29 4.87 -0.16 17.85
C LEU A 29 6.31 0.30 17.65
N LYS A 30 6.71 1.44 18.22
CA LYS A 30 8.06 1.99 18.08
C LYS A 30 8.97 1.37 19.13
N ALA A 31 10.16 0.93 18.72
CA ALA A 31 11.20 0.49 19.62
C ALA A 31 11.70 1.65 20.49
N ARG A 32 11.75 1.42 21.80
CA ARG A 32 12.22 2.41 22.79
C ARG A 32 13.73 2.35 23.03
N GLY A 33 14.44 1.53 22.26
CA GLY A 33 15.83 1.18 22.47
C GLY A 33 16.07 -0.28 22.10
N GLY A 34 17.31 -0.71 22.14
CA GLY A 34 17.68 -2.13 22.12
C GLY A 34 18.66 -2.47 21.01
N VAL A 35 19.57 -3.38 21.33
CA VAL A 35 20.55 -3.91 20.38
C VAL A 35 20.35 -5.42 20.32
N ASP A 36 20.10 -5.93 19.12
CA ASP A 36 20.02 -7.35 18.88
C ASP A 36 21.37 -8.01 19.17
N LYS A 37 21.40 -8.95 20.11
CA LYS A 37 22.64 -9.58 20.58
C LYS A 37 23.37 -10.38 19.50
N GLU A 38 22.63 -10.90 18.52
CA GLU A 38 23.19 -11.76 17.47
C GLU A 38 23.83 -10.94 16.35
N THR A 39 23.17 -9.86 15.93
CA THR A 39 23.61 -9.06 14.77
C THR A 39 24.25 -7.72 15.14
N GLY A 40 24.14 -7.29 16.40
CA GLY A 40 24.51 -5.94 16.83
C GLY A 40 23.61 -4.83 16.28
N TYR A 41 22.48 -5.20 15.65
CA TYR A 41 21.54 -4.25 15.07
C TYR A 41 20.81 -3.46 16.17
N SER A 42 20.96 -2.14 16.17
CA SER A 42 20.14 -1.26 17.00
C SER A 42 18.74 -1.16 16.40
N LEU A 43 17.74 -1.46 17.21
CA LEU A 43 16.33 -1.33 16.85
C LEU A 43 15.79 0.08 17.17
N ASP A 44 16.60 0.99 17.70
CA ASP A 44 16.17 2.29 18.20
C ASP A 44 15.38 3.06 17.13
N GLY A 45 14.11 3.34 17.43
CA GLY A 45 13.23 4.09 16.54
C GLY A 45 12.60 3.30 15.39
N ASP A 46 12.97 2.04 15.19
CA ASP A 46 12.26 1.15 14.26
C ASP A 46 10.82 0.90 14.72
N TYR A 47 9.93 0.66 13.77
CA TYR A 47 8.59 0.16 14.05
C TYR A 47 8.54 -1.37 13.89
N PHE A 48 7.77 -2.02 14.75
CA PHE A 48 7.67 -3.48 14.79
C PHE A 48 7.29 -4.03 13.40
N GLY A 49 8.06 -5.03 12.93
CA GLY A 49 7.87 -5.62 11.60
C GLY A 49 8.23 -4.75 10.40
N LEU A 50 8.81 -3.55 10.58
CA LEU A 50 9.19 -2.63 9.48
C LEU A 50 8.03 -2.38 8.49
N PRO A 51 6.92 -1.78 8.96
CA PRO A 51 5.67 -1.65 8.21
C PRO A 51 5.84 -0.82 6.93
N TRP A 52 4.93 -1.05 5.99
CA TRP A 52 4.96 -0.40 4.69
C TRP A 52 4.66 1.11 4.72
N PRO A 53 5.38 1.94 3.95
CA PRO A 53 6.62 1.58 3.26
C PRO A 53 7.83 1.56 4.19
N CYS A 54 8.76 0.67 3.88
CA CYS A 54 10.13 0.63 4.34
C CYS A 54 11.06 0.74 3.13
N TYR A 55 11.50 1.96 2.82
CA TYR A 55 12.27 2.28 1.62
C TYR A 55 13.79 2.16 1.79
N GLY A 56 14.50 2.17 0.67
CA GLY A 56 15.96 2.13 0.62
C GLY A 56 16.53 0.72 0.68
N THR A 57 17.85 0.64 0.83
CA THR A 57 18.53 -0.61 1.17
C THR A 57 18.43 -0.88 2.67
N PRO A 58 18.70 -2.11 3.14
CA PRO A 58 18.73 -2.40 4.58
C PRO A 58 19.68 -1.50 5.38
N GLU A 59 20.82 -1.12 4.79
CA GLU A 59 21.82 -0.22 5.39
C GLU A 59 21.31 1.22 5.50
N MET A 60 20.30 1.57 4.69
CA MET A 60 19.61 2.83 4.82
C MET A 60 18.86 2.94 6.15
N LYS A 61 18.49 1.79 6.75
CA LYS A 61 17.81 1.67 8.05
C LYS A 61 16.54 2.52 8.16
N HIS A 62 15.72 2.50 7.11
CA HIS A 62 14.39 3.09 7.20
C HIS A 62 13.56 2.31 8.24
N PRO A 63 12.86 2.96 9.18
CA PRO A 63 12.19 2.29 10.30
C PRO A 63 10.85 1.63 9.94
N GLY A 64 10.38 1.89 8.72
CA GLY A 64 9.02 1.59 8.29
C GLY A 64 8.06 2.73 8.64
N SER A 65 6.87 2.71 8.05
CA SER A 65 5.89 3.80 8.19
C SER A 65 4.57 3.25 8.74
N PRO A 66 4.33 3.29 10.06
CA PRO A 66 3.11 2.71 10.64
C PRO A 66 1.86 3.53 10.29
N ASN A 67 2.01 4.84 10.10
CA ASN A 67 0.94 5.75 9.71
C ASN A 67 1.33 6.39 8.37
N LEU A 68 0.56 6.08 7.33
CA LEU A 68 0.79 6.67 6.02
C LEU A 68 0.45 8.15 6.01
N TYR A 69 1.24 8.92 5.26
CA TYR A 69 0.97 10.34 4.98
C TYR A 69 1.01 11.26 6.21
N ASP A 70 1.74 10.86 7.26
CA ASP A 70 1.98 11.68 8.44
C ASP A 70 3.07 12.74 8.15
N THR A 71 2.62 13.95 7.82
CA THR A 71 3.50 15.09 7.52
C THR A 71 4.17 15.69 8.76
N SER A 72 3.72 15.34 9.97
CA SER A 72 4.30 15.84 11.22
C SER A 72 5.66 15.21 11.55
N LYS A 73 6.06 14.16 10.83
CA LYS A 73 7.31 13.41 11.01
C LYS A 73 8.21 13.53 9.78
N HIS A 74 9.50 13.39 10.02
CA HIS A 74 10.49 13.29 8.94
C HIS A 74 10.34 11.96 8.21
N VAL A 75 10.62 11.92 6.91
CA VAL A 75 10.48 10.69 6.09
C VAL A 75 11.32 9.54 6.64
N MET A 76 12.52 9.83 7.14
CA MET A 76 13.39 8.84 7.80
C MET A 76 12.93 8.37 9.19
N GLU A 77 11.82 8.89 9.69
CA GLU A 77 11.19 8.49 10.96
C GLU A 77 9.82 7.81 10.75
N GLY A 78 9.54 7.40 9.51
CA GLY A 78 8.27 6.79 9.10
C GLY A 78 7.16 7.80 8.80
N GLY A 79 7.51 9.08 8.62
CA GLY A 79 6.62 10.11 8.09
C GLY A 79 6.49 10.06 6.57
N GLY A 80 5.65 10.90 6.01
CA GLY A 80 5.51 10.97 4.56
C GLY A 80 4.37 11.87 4.09
N ASN A 81 4.14 11.83 2.79
CA ASN A 81 3.15 12.63 2.10
C ASN A 81 2.49 11.83 0.97
N PHE A 82 1.44 12.38 0.37
CA PHE A 82 0.73 11.70 -0.71
C PHE A 82 1.59 11.61 -1.97
N ARG A 83 1.44 10.49 -2.68
CA ARG A 83 2.24 10.13 -3.85
C ARG A 83 1.78 10.82 -5.13
N ALA A 84 2.71 11.33 -5.92
CA ALA A 84 2.47 11.90 -7.25
C ALA A 84 2.28 10.82 -8.33
N ASN A 85 1.15 10.11 -8.31
CA ASN A 85 0.93 8.93 -9.16
C ASN A 85 0.04 9.17 -10.40
N PHE A 86 -0.60 10.33 -10.50
CA PHE A 86 -1.67 10.58 -11.49
C PHE A 86 -1.34 11.72 -12.46
N GLY A 87 -0.05 12.03 -12.63
CA GLY A 87 0.42 13.22 -13.33
C GLY A 87 0.55 14.43 -12.41
N VAL A 88 0.91 15.56 -12.99
CA VAL A 88 1.09 16.85 -12.29
C VAL A 88 -0.07 17.81 -12.50
N ASP A 89 -0.86 17.59 -13.55
CA ASP A 89 -1.98 18.41 -13.97
C ASP A 89 -3.11 17.53 -14.49
N ARG A 90 -4.34 17.98 -14.31
CA ARG A 90 -5.51 17.46 -15.00
C ARG A 90 -6.47 18.60 -15.31
N ASP A 91 -6.87 18.71 -16.58
CA ASP A 91 -7.83 19.71 -17.05
C ASP A 91 -7.41 21.16 -16.68
N GLY A 92 -6.10 21.42 -16.63
CA GLY A 92 -5.53 22.71 -16.22
C GLY A 92 -5.49 22.92 -14.69
N VAL A 93 -5.83 21.90 -13.90
CA VAL A 93 -5.77 21.93 -12.44
C VAL A 93 -4.54 21.17 -11.95
N ASN A 94 -3.69 21.88 -11.22
CA ASN A 94 -2.53 21.31 -10.53
C ASN A 94 -2.93 20.19 -9.57
N LEU A 95 -2.31 19.02 -9.73
CA LEU A 95 -2.48 17.83 -8.89
C LEU A 95 -1.42 17.72 -7.80
N LEU A 96 -0.35 18.51 -7.86
CA LEU A 96 0.69 18.53 -6.83
C LEU A 96 0.14 19.13 -5.52
N ALA A 97 0.76 18.78 -4.40
CA ALA A 97 0.38 19.35 -3.10
C ALA A 97 0.55 20.88 -3.11
N GLU A 98 -0.31 21.57 -2.36
CA GLU A 98 -0.20 23.01 -2.17
C GLU A 98 0.90 23.35 -1.16
N ASP A 99 1.32 24.61 -1.17
CA ASP A 99 2.30 25.16 -0.24
C ASP A 99 1.93 24.84 1.22
N GLY A 100 2.89 24.35 2.00
CA GLY A 100 2.68 24.00 3.41
C GLY A 100 2.33 22.53 3.67
N SER A 101 2.01 21.73 2.64
CA SER A 101 1.69 20.31 2.78
C SER A 101 2.88 19.42 2.41
N TYR A 102 3.82 19.23 3.33
CA TYR A 102 5.06 18.46 3.11
C TYR A 102 5.52 17.75 4.40
N SER A 103 6.37 16.73 4.27
CA SER A 103 6.93 16.00 5.42
C SER A 103 7.85 16.90 6.24
N LYS A 104 7.82 16.78 7.57
CA LYS A 104 8.65 17.60 8.47
C LYS A 104 10.13 17.54 8.08
N GLY A 105 10.75 18.70 7.89
CA GLY A 105 12.17 18.81 7.55
C GLY A 105 12.52 18.58 6.08
N ALA A 106 11.53 18.50 5.19
CA ALA A 106 11.78 18.45 3.75
C ALA A 106 12.29 19.79 3.20
N ASP A 107 13.25 19.75 2.30
CA ASP A 107 13.80 20.93 1.60
C ASP A 107 12.79 21.54 0.63
N ILE A 108 11.90 20.72 0.06
CA ILE A 108 10.80 21.18 -0.80
C ILE A 108 9.52 21.25 0.03
N THR A 109 9.05 22.46 0.27
CA THR A 109 7.89 22.77 1.12
C THR A 109 6.57 22.90 0.35
N THR A 110 6.59 22.52 -0.92
CA THR A 110 5.46 22.55 -1.85
C THR A 110 5.27 21.16 -2.48
N GLY A 111 4.33 21.04 -3.42
CA GLY A 111 4.17 19.82 -4.21
C GLY A 111 5.27 19.64 -5.27
N TYR A 112 5.70 18.40 -5.49
CA TYR A 112 6.76 18.06 -6.44
C TYR A 112 6.48 16.73 -7.15
N PRO A 113 6.93 16.55 -8.41
CA PRO A 113 6.77 15.30 -9.13
C PRO A 113 7.68 14.19 -8.55
N GLU A 114 7.52 12.97 -9.07
CA GLU A 114 8.45 11.88 -8.75
C GLU A 114 9.89 12.24 -9.10
N PHE A 115 10.85 11.79 -8.29
CA PHE A 115 12.26 12.05 -8.54
C PHE A 115 12.83 11.16 -9.66
N ASP A 116 13.50 11.81 -10.60
CA ASP A 116 14.32 11.18 -11.63
C ASP A 116 15.66 11.91 -11.76
N HIS A 117 16.56 11.39 -12.60
CA HIS A 117 17.87 12.00 -12.81
C HIS A 117 17.79 13.47 -13.28
N VAL A 118 16.74 13.84 -14.03
CA VAL A 118 16.57 15.20 -14.55
C VAL A 118 16.21 16.14 -13.41
N LEU A 119 15.26 15.75 -12.56
CA LEU A 119 14.84 16.55 -11.43
C LEU A 119 15.99 16.72 -10.42
N LEU A 120 16.74 15.66 -10.12
CA LEU A 120 17.91 15.75 -9.24
C LEU A 120 18.94 16.75 -9.76
N LYS A 121 19.24 16.72 -11.07
CA LYS A 121 20.17 17.68 -11.70
C LYS A 121 19.66 19.11 -11.62
N LYS A 122 18.37 19.34 -11.87
CA LYS A 122 17.75 20.68 -11.79
C LYS A 122 17.77 21.26 -10.38
N LEU A 123 17.63 20.41 -9.36
CA LEU A 123 17.68 20.81 -7.95
C LEU A 123 19.11 20.96 -7.42
N GLY A 124 20.12 20.54 -8.19
CA GLY A 124 21.51 20.50 -7.72
C GLY A 124 21.84 19.30 -6.82
N TRP A 125 20.90 18.39 -6.58
CA TRP A 125 21.06 17.22 -5.71
C TRP A 125 21.76 16.04 -6.40
N TRP A 126 22.07 16.18 -7.69
CA TRP A 126 22.79 15.15 -8.44
C TRP A 126 24.18 14.88 -7.86
N ASP A 127 24.84 15.91 -7.31
CA ASP A 127 26.19 15.79 -6.75
C ASP A 127 26.24 15.14 -5.37
N ASP A 128 25.08 14.93 -4.73
CA ASP A 128 24.95 14.15 -3.49
C ASP A 128 24.92 12.61 -3.73
N LEU A 129 24.84 12.20 -5.00
CA LEU A 129 25.07 10.82 -5.41
C LEU A 129 26.58 10.54 -5.47
N THR A 130 26.97 9.35 -5.04
CA THR A 130 28.32 8.83 -5.31
C THR A 130 28.51 8.60 -6.81
N GLU A 131 29.76 8.55 -7.29
CA GLU A 131 30.05 8.30 -8.71
C GLU A 131 29.43 6.99 -9.22
N ALA A 132 29.39 5.94 -8.39
CA ALA A 132 28.74 4.68 -8.73
C ALA A 132 27.20 4.83 -8.87
N GLU A 133 26.57 5.57 -7.96
CA GLU A 133 25.14 5.86 -8.02
C GLU A 133 24.80 6.78 -9.20
N LYS A 134 25.59 7.82 -9.48
CA LYS A 134 25.40 8.69 -10.67
C LYS A 134 25.37 7.86 -11.94
N LYS A 135 26.34 6.96 -12.12
CA LYS A 135 26.41 6.07 -13.29
C LYS A 135 25.20 5.15 -13.39
N ALA A 136 24.68 4.64 -12.27
CA ALA A 136 23.52 3.76 -12.24
C ALA A 136 22.19 4.51 -12.47
N ALA A 137 22.08 5.73 -11.94
CA ALA A 137 20.88 6.56 -11.96
C ALA A 137 20.72 7.37 -13.26
N GLU A 138 21.77 7.57 -14.05
CA GLU A 138 21.72 8.33 -15.29
C GLU A 138 20.65 7.77 -16.25
N GLY A 139 19.76 8.62 -16.76
CA GLY A 139 18.65 8.18 -17.61
C GLY A 139 17.54 7.44 -16.87
N LYS A 140 17.57 7.35 -15.53
CA LYS A 140 16.60 6.58 -14.72
C LYS A 140 15.72 7.45 -13.85
N ASN A 141 14.64 6.82 -13.36
CA ASN A 141 13.74 7.32 -12.34
C ASN A 141 14.03 6.58 -11.02
N TRP A 142 13.60 7.11 -9.87
CA TRP A 142 13.78 6.44 -8.56
C TRP A 142 13.34 4.96 -8.55
N LYS A 143 12.36 4.59 -9.38
CA LYS A 143 11.85 3.22 -9.53
C LYS A 143 12.83 2.27 -10.22
N THR A 144 13.66 2.81 -11.11
CA THR A 144 14.48 2.05 -12.07
C THR A 144 15.98 2.29 -11.92
N ASP A 145 16.40 3.23 -11.05
CA ASP A 145 17.78 3.34 -10.58
C ASP A 145 18.13 2.09 -9.75
N PRO A 146 18.99 1.18 -10.22
CA PRO A 146 19.28 -0.07 -9.53
C PRO A 146 20.14 0.12 -8.27
N SER A 147 20.77 1.28 -8.09
CA SER A 147 21.60 1.56 -6.91
C SER A 147 20.77 1.97 -5.69
N GLY A 148 19.55 2.50 -5.91
CA GLY A 148 18.76 3.13 -4.85
C GLY A 148 19.29 4.49 -4.41
N GLY A 149 20.27 5.05 -5.11
CA GLY A 149 20.88 6.34 -4.80
C GLY A 149 19.89 7.49 -4.83
N ILE A 150 18.96 7.52 -5.80
CA ILE A 150 17.91 8.55 -5.84
C ILE A 150 17.04 8.52 -4.57
N ILE A 151 16.69 7.32 -4.09
CA ILE A 151 15.90 7.16 -2.85
C ILE A 151 16.71 7.64 -1.65
N ARG A 152 17.98 7.24 -1.56
CA ARG A 152 18.88 7.64 -0.49
C ARG A 152 19.00 9.16 -0.42
N VAL A 153 19.32 9.81 -1.53
CA VAL A 153 19.50 11.27 -1.60
C VAL A 153 18.21 11.99 -1.25
N ALA A 154 17.10 11.67 -1.92
CA ALA A 154 15.82 12.34 -1.68
C ALA A 154 15.39 12.24 -0.21
N MET A 155 15.44 11.04 0.38
CA MET A 155 14.90 10.82 1.74
C MET A 155 15.89 11.19 2.85
N LYS A 156 17.17 10.81 2.74
CA LYS A 156 18.14 11.03 3.83
C LYS A 156 18.69 12.44 3.85
N LEU A 157 18.91 13.06 2.69
CA LEU A 157 19.61 14.34 2.62
C LEU A 157 18.64 15.52 2.50
N HIS A 158 17.51 15.32 1.82
CA HIS A 158 16.57 16.42 1.53
C HIS A 158 15.20 16.26 2.17
N GLY A 159 14.99 15.21 2.98
CA GLY A 159 13.72 14.96 3.68
C GLY A 159 12.50 14.76 2.77
N CYS A 160 12.72 14.51 1.47
CA CYS A 160 11.68 14.37 0.46
C CYS A 160 11.41 12.90 0.14
N HIS A 161 10.17 12.61 -0.25
CA HIS A 161 9.80 11.25 -0.62
C HIS A 161 10.10 10.99 -2.11
N PRO A 162 10.76 9.87 -2.52
CA PRO A 162 11.16 9.64 -3.92
C PRO A 162 10.00 9.65 -4.92
N PHE A 163 8.79 9.32 -4.46
CA PHE A 163 7.59 9.22 -5.28
C PHE A 163 6.84 10.55 -5.49
N GLY A 164 7.44 11.69 -5.09
CA GLY A 164 6.81 13.00 -5.22
C GLY A 164 5.91 13.41 -4.05
N ASN A 165 5.21 14.53 -4.22
CA ASN A 165 4.24 15.08 -3.27
C ASN A 165 3.03 15.68 -4.00
N ALA A 166 1.88 15.02 -3.88
CA ALA A 166 0.66 15.37 -4.61
C ALA A 166 -0.59 15.45 -3.71
N LYS A 167 -1.71 15.87 -4.28
CA LYS A 167 -3.01 15.84 -3.60
C LYS A 167 -3.56 14.42 -3.51
N ALA A 168 -4.29 14.13 -2.45
CA ALA A 168 -5.12 12.94 -2.38
C ALA A 168 -6.21 13.00 -3.46
N ARG A 169 -6.48 11.87 -4.11
CA ARG A 169 -7.48 11.77 -5.17
C ARG A 169 -8.78 11.19 -4.63
N ALA A 170 -9.82 12.01 -4.50
CA ALA A 170 -11.17 11.56 -4.16
C ALA A 170 -12.00 11.12 -5.37
N VAL A 171 -11.73 11.69 -6.55
CA VAL A 171 -12.42 11.38 -7.81
C VAL A 171 -11.50 10.57 -8.73
N VAL A 172 -11.89 9.35 -9.08
CA VAL A 172 -11.10 8.41 -9.88
C VAL A 172 -11.60 8.41 -11.32
N TRP A 173 -11.22 9.41 -12.09
CA TRP A 173 -11.69 9.61 -13.48
C TRP A 173 -11.35 8.49 -14.47
N ASN A 174 -10.44 7.58 -14.12
CA ASN A 174 -10.10 6.42 -14.96
C ASN A 174 -10.96 5.18 -14.67
N PHE A 175 -11.90 5.26 -13.73
CA PHE A 175 -12.79 4.15 -13.37
C PHE A 175 -14.19 4.37 -13.98
N PRO A 176 -14.98 3.30 -14.19
CA PRO A 176 -16.35 3.43 -14.70
C PRO A 176 -17.24 4.31 -13.81
N ASP A 177 -17.09 4.17 -12.49
CA ASP A 177 -17.67 5.07 -11.50
C ASP A 177 -16.55 5.88 -10.85
N PRO A 178 -16.51 7.21 -11.05
CA PRO A 178 -15.43 8.05 -10.55
C PRO A 178 -15.53 8.35 -9.05
N ILE A 179 -16.69 8.09 -8.45
CA ILE A 179 -16.96 8.15 -7.02
C ILE A 179 -17.74 6.90 -6.61
N PRO A 180 -17.78 6.54 -5.31
CA PRO A 180 -18.59 5.43 -4.86
C PRO A 180 -20.07 5.62 -5.24
N ASN A 181 -20.55 4.75 -6.12
CA ASN A 181 -21.95 4.67 -6.53
C ASN A 181 -22.47 3.28 -6.16
N HIS A 182 -23.70 3.22 -5.67
CA HIS A 182 -24.36 1.94 -5.46
C HIS A 182 -24.68 1.30 -6.82
N ARG A 183 -24.26 0.05 -6.97
CA ARG A 183 -24.52 -0.85 -8.09
C ARG A 183 -25.03 -2.14 -7.49
N GLU A 184 -26.13 -2.66 -8.02
CA GLU A 184 -26.76 -3.82 -7.42
C GLU A 184 -25.98 -5.11 -7.78
N PRO A 185 -25.88 -6.10 -6.86
CA PRO A 185 -25.16 -7.35 -7.12
C PRO A 185 -25.67 -8.09 -8.35
N LEU A 186 -24.83 -8.95 -8.90
CA LEU A 186 -25.18 -9.79 -10.06
C LEU A 186 -26.36 -10.72 -9.76
N TYR A 187 -26.46 -11.18 -8.51
CA TYR A 187 -27.55 -12.00 -7.99
C TYR A 187 -28.25 -11.21 -6.88
N SER A 188 -29.33 -10.51 -7.23
CA SER A 188 -30.15 -9.79 -6.26
C SER A 188 -31.55 -10.38 -6.23
N THR A 189 -32.13 -10.45 -5.03
CA THR A 189 -33.55 -10.79 -4.84
C THR A 189 -34.48 -9.61 -5.10
N ARG A 190 -33.93 -8.45 -5.51
CA ARG A 190 -34.63 -7.18 -5.74
C ARG A 190 -34.53 -6.74 -7.21
N PRO A 191 -35.39 -7.27 -8.11
CA PRO A 191 -35.41 -6.88 -9.52
C PRO A 191 -35.61 -5.38 -9.74
N ASP A 192 -36.35 -4.72 -8.85
CA ASP A 192 -36.58 -3.27 -8.88
C ASP A 192 -35.28 -2.48 -8.64
N LEU A 193 -34.41 -2.97 -7.75
CA LEU A 193 -33.10 -2.36 -7.51
C LEU A 193 -32.10 -2.65 -8.62
N VAL A 194 -32.16 -3.84 -9.23
CA VAL A 194 -31.37 -4.16 -10.43
C VAL A 194 -31.68 -3.18 -11.57
N ALA A 195 -32.96 -2.85 -11.78
CA ALA A 195 -33.35 -1.88 -12.79
C ALA A 195 -32.90 -0.45 -12.45
N LYS A 196 -32.94 -0.07 -11.17
CA LYS A 196 -32.57 1.28 -10.71
C LYS A 196 -31.05 1.51 -10.63
N TYR A 197 -30.29 0.47 -10.28
CA TYR A 197 -28.86 0.51 -10.01
C TYR A 197 -28.14 -0.65 -10.73
N PRO A 198 -28.15 -0.68 -12.08
CA PRO A 198 -27.58 -1.80 -12.81
C PRO A 198 -26.07 -1.91 -12.61
N THR A 199 -25.54 -3.13 -12.72
CA THR A 199 -24.10 -3.41 -12.69
C THR A 199 -23.37 -2.81 -13.91
N HIS A 200 -22.06 -3.03 -14.00
CA HIS A 200 -21.24 -2.54 -15.11
C HIS A 200 -21.48 -3.29 -16.42
N ASP A 201 -21.08 -2.69 -17.54
CA ASP A 201 -21.00 -3.39 -18.82
C ASP A 201 -19.92 -4.49 -18.79
N ASP A 202 -20.13 -5.52 -19.61
CA ASP A 202 -19.18 -6.61 -19.77
C ASP A 202 -17.83 -6.10 -20.30
N LYS A 203 -16.74 -6.69 -19.81
CA LYS A 203 -15.38 -6.34 -20.23
C LYS A 203 -14.80 -7.45 -21.09
N LYS A 204 -14.49 -7.13 -22.35
CA LYS A 204 -13.88 -8.09 -23.30
C LYS A 204 -12.50 -8.57 -22.85
N ALA A 205 -11.70 -7.70 -22.24
CA ALA A 205 -10.37 -8.02 -21.76
C ALA A 205 -10.13 -7.37 -20.39
N PHE A 206 -10.36 -8.12 -19.33
CA PHE A 206 -10.08 -7.71 -17.97
C PHE A 206 -9.23 -8.79 -17.30
N TRP A 207 -7.96 -8.46 -17.04
CA TRP A 207 -7.05 -9.34 -16.29
C TRP A 207 -6.85 -10.70 -16.98
N ARG A 208 -6.69 -10.65 -18.32
CA ARG A 208 -6.42 -11.76 -19.24
C ARG A 208 -7.64 -12.60 -19.67
N LEU A 209 -8.85 -12.32 -19.17
CA LEU A 209 -10.08 -13.00 -19.61
C LEU A 209 -11.24 -12.02 -19.85
N PRO A 210 -12.25 -12.39 -20.65
CA PRO A 210 -13.53 -11.69 -20.64
C PRO A 210 -14.17 -11.79 -19.24
N THR A 211 -14.74 -10.69 -18.77
CA THR A 211 -15.48 -10.64 -17.50
C THR A 211 -16.90 -10.17 -17.78
N LEU A 212 -17.87 -11.04 -17.50
CA LEU A 212 -19.29 -10.76 -17.69
C LEU A 212 -19.86 -10.17 -16.40
N PHE A 213 -20.55 -9.04 -16.52
CA PHE A 213 -21.25 -8.34 -15.45
C PHE A 213 -22.73 -8.24 -15.83
N LYS A 214 -23.06 -7.34 -16.77
CA LYS A 214 -24.43 -7.09 -17.21
C LYS A 214 -25.08 -8.34 -17.80
N THR A 215 -24.36 -9.12 -18.61
CA THR A 215 -24.90 -10.37 -19.17
C THR A 215 -25.33 -11.35 -18.07
N VAL A 216 -24.55 -11.47 -16.98
CA VAL A 216 -24.89 -12.35 -15.86
C VAL A 216 -26.07 -11.80 -15.06
N GLN A 217 -26.09 -10.50 -14.79
CA GLN A 217 -27.17 -9.86 -14.03
C GLN A 217 -28.51 -9.93 -14.78
N ASP A 218 -28.51 -9.65 -16.09
CA ASP A 218 -29.74 -9.69 -16.90
C ASP A 218 -30.30 -11.12 -16.99
N ALA A 219 -29.44 -12.14 -17.09
CA ALA A 219 -29.84 -13.55 -17.07
C ALA A 219 -30.45 -13.98 -15.73
N ASN A 220 -30.13 -13.29 -14.63
CA ASN A 220 -30.54 -13.62 -13.27
C ASN A 220 -31.43 -12.55 -12.62
N LYS A 221 -32.02 -11.64 -13.41
CA LYS A 221 -32.81 -10.50 -12.92
C LYS A 221 -33.96 -10.87 -11.98
N ASP A 222 -34.49 -12.10 -12.12
CA ASP A 222 -35.64 -12.64 -11.40
C ASP A 222 -35.24 -13.80 -10.47
N ILE A 223 -33.95 -13.96 -10.15
CA ILE A 223 -33.44 -15.13 -9.42
C ILE A 223 -34.13 -15.36 -8.07
N GLY A 224 -34.57 -14.29 -7.40
CA GLY A 224 -35.32 -14.35 -6.15
C GLY A 224 -36.64 -15.15 -6.23
N LYS A 225 -37.19 -15.39 -7.43
CA LYS A 225 -38.39 -16.24 -7.61
C LYS A 225 -38.08 -17.72 -7.42
N GLN A 226 -36.86 -18.15 -7.75
CA GLN A 226 -36.40 -19.54 -7.61
C GLN A 226 -35.59 -19.74 -6.32
N PHE A 227 -34.76 -18.75 -5.97
CA PHE A 227 -33.88 -18.76 -4.81
C PHE A 227 -34.21 -17.55 -3.92
N PRO A 228 -35.26 -17.63 -3.08
CA PRO A 228 -35.75 -16.48 -2.31
C PRO A 228 -34.86 -16.10 -1.12
N LEU A 229 -33.96 -16.99 -0.71
CA LEU A 229 -33.05 -16.76 0.43
C LEU A 229 -31.68 -16.28 -0.05
N ILE A 230 -31.12 -15.31 0.67
CA ILE A 230 -29.73 -14.89 0.48
C ILE A 230 -28.85 -15.81 1.33
N MET A 231 -28.06 -16.65 0.66
CA MET A 231 -27.03 -17.45 1.32
C MET A 231 -25.73 -16.66 1.38
N SER A 232 -25.15 -16.53 2.57
CA SER A 232 -23.81 -16.00 2.76
C SER A 232 -22.96 -17.02 3.51
N SER A 233 -21.65 -17.00 3.27
CA SER A 233 -20.69 -17.80 4.04
C SER A 233 -19.79 -16.90 4.87
N GLY A 234 -19.61 -17.30 6.12
CA GLY A 234 -18.75 -16.63 7.09
C GLY A 234 -17.55 -17.49 7.49
N ARG A 235 -16.80 -17.01 8.48
CA ARG A 235 -15.71 -17.76 9.13
C ARG A 235 -16.06 -17.96 10.60
N LEU A 236 -15.54 -19.04 11.16
CA LEU A 236 -15.57 -19.32 12.60
C LEU A 236 -14.19 -19.05 13.18
N VAL A 237 -14.14 -18.74 14.47
CA VAL A 237 -12.88 -18.39 15.16
C VAL A 237 -11.91 -19.57 15.14
N GLU A 238 -12.44 -20.78 15.15
CA GLU A 238 -11.71 -22.05 15.25
C GLU A 238 -11.16 -22.54 13.91
N TYR A 239 -11.61 -21.97 12.78
CA TYR A 239 -11.30 -22.45 11.44
C TYR A 239 -10.60 -21.41 10.56
N GLU A 240 -9.54 -21.85 9.88
CA GLU A 240 -8.80 -21.04 8.92
C GLU A 240 -8.95 -21.56 7.49
N GLY A 241 -9.16 -20.64 6.54
CA GLY A 241 -9.14 -20.96 5.11
C GLY A 241 -10.16 -22.03 4.70
N GLY A 242 -9.72 -23.04 3.97
CA GLY A 242 -10.52 -24.23 3.64
C GLY A 242 -10.62 -25.27 4.77
N GLY A 243 -10.07 -24.95 5.94
CA GLY A 243 -10.12 -25.76 7.14
C GLY A 243 -9.29 -27.05 7.09
N GLU A 244 -8.35 -27.21 6.15
CA GLU A 244 -7.53 -28.44 6.09
C GLU A 244 -6.69 -28.63 7.37
N GLU A 245 -5.93 -27.61 7.75
CA GLU A 245 -5.07 -27.63 8.93
C GLU A 245 -5.89 -27.76 10.22
N THR A 246 -6.92 -26.93 10.38
CA THR A 246 -7.68 -26.87 11.62
C THR A 246 -8.66 -28.04 11.80
N ARG A 247 -9.20 -28.63 10.72
CA ARG A 247 -9.97 -29.90 10.82
C ARG A 247 -9.08 -31.10 11.17
N SER A 248 -7.78 -31.01 10.90
CA SER A 248 -6.81 -32.04 11.28
C SER A 248 -6.26 -31.84 12.70
N ASN A 249 -6.53 -30.68 13.32
CA ASN A 249 -6.18 -30.40 14.71
C ASN A 249 -7.29 -30.93 15.63
N PRO A 250 -7.03 -31.96 16.45
CA PRO A 250 -8.08 -32.60 17.25
C PRO A 250 -8.77 -31.63 18.22
N TYR A 251 -8.06 -30.62 18.74
CA TYR A 251 -8.63 -29.66 19.69
C TYR A 251 -9.59 -28.66 19.01
N LEU A 252 -9.27 -28.23 17.79
CA LEU A 252 -10.12 -27.28 17.05
C LEU A 252 -11.28 -28.02 16.38
N ALA A 253 -11.02 -29.21 15.85
CA ALA A 253 -12.04 -30.06 15.24
C ALA A 253 -13.11 -30.50 16.24
N GLU A 254 -12.76 -30.69 17.52
CA GLU A 254 -13.73 -31.01 18.58
C GLU A 254 -14.74 -29.87 18.83
N LEU A 255 -14.31 -28.61 18.72
CA LEU A 255 -15.17 -27.46 19.00
C LEU A 255 -16.31 -27.27 17.99
N GLN A 256 -16.09 -27.67 16.74
CA GLN A 256 -17.12 -27.65 15.72
C GLN A 256 -16.84 -28.72 14.67
N GLN A 257 -17.57 -29.84 14.74
CA GLN A 257 -17.30 -31.04 13.96
C GLN A 257 -18.01 -31.07 12.61
N GLU A 258 -19.15 -30.38 12.52
CA GLU A 258 -20.09 -30.52 11.41
C GLU A 258 -20.28 -29.19 10.69
N MET A 259 -20.58 -29.27 9.39
CA MET A 259 -21.01 -28.11 8.64
C MET A 259 -22.45 -27.76 9.04
N PHE A 260 -22.72 -26.48 9.26
CA PHE A 260 -24.04 -25.99 9.64
C PHE A 260 -24.42 -24.73 8.86
N VAL A 261 -25.69 -24.37 8.98
CA VAL A 261 -26.26 -23.12 8.48
C VAL A 261 -27.04 -22.44 9.61
N GLU A 262 -26.88 -21.12 9.73
CA GLU A 262 -27.70 -20.29 10.62
C GLU A 262 -28.83 -19.68 9.78
N ILE A 263 -30.08 -19.80 10.26
CA ILE A 263 -31.30 -19.33 9.57
C ILE A 263 -32.10 -18.43 10.50
#